data_AF-A0A1S6H747-F1
#
_entry.id   AF-A0A1S6H747-F1
#
_cell.length_a   1.000
_cell.length_b   1.000
_cell.length_c   1.000
_cell.angle_alpha   90.00
_cell.angle_beta   90.00
_cell.angle_gamma   90.00
#
_symmetry.space_group_name_H-M   'P 1'
#
loop_
_entity.id
_entity.type
_entity.pdbx_description
1 polymer ?
#
loop_
_entity_poly.entity_id
_entity_poly.type
_entity_poly.pdbx_seq_one_letter_code
_entity_poly.pdbx_strand_id
1 'polypeptide(L)'
;MRKLRQECSGIGLFRVVLLLLIFTSIAVQSSAVSYTIYVKPSPRQASTAFNYVFNFTTDSACTNVLLSNKTTITTDSEGIGYVILNISSLTQDPRYLCEYRGGALRKVHSDLPTLLPASKFALNTTNQTLNNKINVINSTLKQRIDLINTTFIRSNATLTSQLIAIFASNLTSAAKINALVVNNVSANLAINALRASNATLYSRELADNATLTQKIIAINNSIVNRDNWINSTGDRVTGNFNYSNKGNITNVNKGVITNLWASFVGAINSIIHFLSDIELSGHKIYNASQINSTAFYQSGKAVLTTQDNSSIWTKITGLLTSNVTNTNKIAALITNNATANSAISALRTSNATLYARELADNTTQNTALNTKLNSSVNTANPIIKGNLNLTKNVTLDTINVMNRTGQIKSKIYYDEVDNRLIIQVTG
;
A
#
# COMPACT_ATOMS: atom_id res chain seq x y z
N MET A 1 21.14 41.20 0.75
CA MET A 1 20.48 41.13 -0.56
C MET A 1 18.98 40.80 -0.44
N ARG A 2 18.19 41.65 0.25
CA ARG A 2 16.71 41.47 0.40
C ARG A 2 15.90 42.74 0.06
N LYS A 3 16.49 43.70 -0.66
CA LYS A 3 15.91 45.04 -0.87
C LYS A 3 15.68 45.43 -2.34
N LEU A 4 15.64 44.48 -3.27
CA LEU A 4 15.46 44.75 -4.72
C LEU A 4 14.28 44.02 -5.37
N ARG A 5 13.33 43.49 -4.58
CA ARG A 5 12.20 42.69 -5.10
C ARG A 5 10.83 43.35 -4.99
N GLN A 6 10.77 44.69 -4.99
CA GLN A 6 9.51 45.41 -4.76
C GLN A 6 9.13 46.43 -5.85
N GLU A 7 9.87 46.50 -6.98
CA GLU A 7 9.59 47.52 -8.02
C GLU A 7 9.03 46.97 -9.34
N CYS A 8 9.00 45.66 -9.60
CA CYS A 8 8.53 45.14 -10.89
C CYS A 8 7.00 44.93 -11.01
N SER A 9 6.21 45.11 -9.94
CA SER A 9 4.75 44.89 -10.00
C SER A 9 3.95 46.10 -10.52
N GLY A 10 4.54 47.30 -10.55
CA GLY A 10 3.83 48.52 -10.97
C GLY A 10 3.72 48.68 -12.49
N ILE A 11 4.70 48.20 -13.25
CA ILE A 11 4.79 48.40 -14.70
C ILE A 11 3.74 47.56 -15.44
N GLY A 12 3.39 46.38 -14.93
CA GLY A 12 2.38 45.51 -15.53
C GLY A 12 0.97 46.08 -15.47
N LEU A 13 0.58 46.66 -14.33
CA LEU A 13 -0.76 47.25 -14.18
C LEU A 13 -0.90 48.53 -15.02
N PHE A 14 0.16 49.36 -15.08
CA PHE A 14 0.15 50.58 -15.88
C PHE A 14 0.01 50.28 -17.38
N ARG A 15 0.67 49.23 -17.90
CA ARG A 15 0.56 48.82 -19.31
C ARG A 15 -0.83 48.30 -19.68
N VAL A 16 -1.51 47.56 -18.78
CA VAL A 16 -2.87 47.06 -19.01
C VAL A 16 -3.89 48.20 -18.98
N VAL A 17 -3.76 49.14 -18.04
CA VAL A 17 -4.64 50.33 -17.97
C VAL A 17 -4.42 51.25 -19.17
N LEU A 18 -3.17 51.44 -19.61
CA LEU A 18 -2.85 52.25 -20.79
C LEU A 18 -3.42 51.61 -22.08
N LEU A 19 -3.31 50.29 -22.24
CA LEU A 19 -3.94 49.57 -23.37
C LEU A 19 -5.47 49.68 -23.32
N LEU A 20 -6.09 49.58 -22.15
CA LEU A 20 -7.54 49.73 -22.00
C LEU A 20 -8.01 51.15 -22.36
N LEU A 21 -7.26 52.18 -21.95
CA LEU A 21 -7.53 53.58 -22.30
C LEU A 21 -7.39 53.83 -23.82
N ILE A 22 -6.39 53.24 -24.46
CA ILE A 22 -6.21 53.32 -25.93
C ILE A 22 -7.40 52.66 -26.64
N PHE A 23 -7.88 51.49 -26.17
CA PHE A 23 -9.05 50.82 -26.75
C PHE A 23 -10.36 51.59 -26.54
N THR A 24 -10.53 52.31 -25.43
CA THR A 24 -11.71 53.17 -25.22
C THR A 24 -11.67 54.49 -26.02
N SER A 25 -10.50 54.91 -26.49
CA SER A 25 -10.32 56.15 -27.25
C SER A 25 -10.63 56.03 -28.74
N ILE A 26 -10.95 54.83 -29.24
CA ILE A 26 -11.60 54.66 -30.55
C ILE A 26 -13.09 55.02 -30.38
N ALA A 27 -13.34 56.28 -30.00
CA ALA A 27 -14.64 56.88 -30.21
C ALA A 27 -14.88 56.81 -31.71
N VAL A 28 -15.91 56.07 -32.08
CA VAL A 28 -16.42 55.93 -33.44
C VAL A 28 -16.63 57.35 -33.98
N GLN A 29 -15.67 57.87 -34.74
CA GLN A 29 -15.92 59.03 -35.59
C GLN A 29 -16.93 58.54 -36.62
N SER A 30 -18.21 58.71 -36.31
CA SER A 30 -19.28 58.49 -37.26
C SER A 30 -19.16 59.62 -38.28
N SER A 31 -18.32 59.44 -39.29
CA SER A 31 -18.28 60.30 -40.45
C SER A 31 -19.71 60.45 -40.94
N ALA A 32 -20.27 61.67 -40.84
CA ALA A 32 -21.64 61.92 -41.23
C ALA A 32 -21.77 61.59 -42.72
N VAL A 33 -22.40 60.46 -43.03
CA VAL A 33 -22.61 60.04 -44.41
C VAL A 33 -23.55 61.05 -45.04
N SER A 34 -23.07 61.68 -46.12
CA SER A 34 -23.74 62.81 -46.78
C SER A 34 -23.95 62.48 -48.25
N TYR A 35 -25.08 62.89 -48.82
CA TYR A 35 -25.45 62.64 -50.21
C TYR A 35 -25.77 63.94 -50.94
N THR A 36 -25.01 64.25 -51.98
CA THR A 36 -25.17 65.50 -52.75
C THR A 36 -26.15 65.31 -53.91
N ILE A 37 -27.14 66.18 -54.02
CA ILE A 37 -28.13 66.20 -55.11
C ILE A 37 -28.04 67.54 -55.84
N TYR A 38 -28.12 67.48 -57.16
CA TYR A 38 -28.28 68.65 -58.01
C TYR A 38 -29.70 68.70 -58.56
N VAL A 39 -30.37 69.84 -58.43
CA VAL A 39 -31.73 70.07 -58.92
C VAL A 39 -31.73 71.10 -60.05
N LYS A 40 -32.61 70.90 -61.03
CA LYS A 40 -32.80 71.80 -62.16
C LYS A 40 -34.29 72.04 -62.37
N PRO A 41 -34.86 73.09 -61.75
CA PRO A 41 -36.25 73.51 -61.97
C PRO A 41 -36.61 73.61 -63.45
N SER A 42 -37.83 73.16 -63.78
CA SER A 42 -38.49 73.48 -65.05
C SER A 42 -39.77 74.27 -64.77
N PRO A 43 -39.98 75.45 -65.40
CA PRO A 43 -39.03 76.16 -66.27
C PRO A 43 -37.77 76.58 -65.50
N ARG A 44 -36.65 76.84 -66.22
CA ARG A 44 -35.42 77.33 -65.58
C ARG A 44 -35.68 78.71 -65.01
N GLN A 45 -35.34 78.89 -63.73
CA GLN A 45 -35.47 80.15 -63.02
C GLN A 45 -34.19 80.38 -62.25
N ALA A 46 -33.45 81.43 -62.62
CA ALA A 46 -32.20 81.80 -61.99
C ALA A 46 -32.44 82.49 -60.63
N SER A 47 -31.51 82.34 -59.70
CA SER A 47 -31.52 83.06 -58.40
C SER A 47 -32.84 82.95 -57.62
N THR A 48 -33.56 81.84 -57.77
CA THR A 48 -34.90 81.65 -57.19
C THR A 48 -34.85 80.55 -56.14
N ALA A 49 -35.47 80.79 -54.98
CA ALA A 49 -35.57 79.82 -53.90
C ALA A 49 -36.79 78.91 -54.08
N PHE A 50 -36.58 77.60 -53.91
CA PHE A 50 -37.64 76.59 -53.97
C PHE A 50 -37.60 75.68 -52.75
N ASN A 51 -38.79 75.34 -52.24
CA ASN A 51 -38.95 74.36 -51.17
C ASN A 51 -39.01 72.95 -51.76
N TYR A 52 -38.00 72.15 -51.44
CA TYR A 52 -37.86 70.76 -51.85
C TYR A 52 -38.09 69.80 -50.68
N VAL A 53 -38.65 68.64 -51.01
CA VAL A 53 -38.68 67.48 -50.11
C VAL A 53 -38.04 66.30 -50.84
N PHE A 54 -37.06 65.69 -50.20
CA PHE A 54 -36.34 64.52 -50.69
C PHE A 54 -36.68 63.32 -49.81
N ASN A 55 -37.36 62.34 -50.39
CA ASN A 55 -37.74 61.10 -49.70
C ASN A 55 -36.90 59.94 -50.23
N PHE A 56 -36.06 59.37 -49.38
CA PHE A 56 -35.41 58.09 -49.63
C PHE A 56 -36.40 56.97 -49.35
N THR A 57 -36.59 56.06 -50.30
CA THR A 57 -37.67 55.04 -50.25
C THR A 57 -37.19 53.69 -50.78
N THR A 58 -37.91 52.62 -50.44
CA THR A 58 -37.64 51.26 -50.95
C THR A 58 -38.41 50.93 -52.24
N ASP A 59 -39.42 51.73 -52.60
CA ASP A 59 -40.29 51.51 -53.75
C ASP A 59 -40.37 52.73 -54.67
N SER A 60 -40.60 52.50 -55.96
CA SER A 60 -40.69 53.56 -56.97
C SER A 60 -41.96 54.42 -56.87
N ALA A 61 -42.96 53.99 -56.09
CA ALA A 61 -44.17 54.76 -55.82
C ALA A 61 -43.98 55.79 -54.68
N CYS A 62 -42.79 55.81 -54.06
CA CYS A 62 -42.42 56.74 -53.00
C CYS A 62 -43.29 56.64 -51.73
N THR A 63 -43.86 55.47 -51.48
CA THR A 63 -44.81 55.26 -50.37
C THR A 63 -44.11 54.85 -49.07
N ASN A 64 -43.08 54.00 -49.15
CA ASN A 64 -42.33 53.54 -47.98
C ASN A 64 -41.09 54.43 -47.77
N VAL A 65 -41.32 55.58 -47.14
CA VAL A 65 -40.26 56.57 -46.86
C VAL A 65 -39.38 56.11 -45.70
N LEU A 66 -38.09 55.92 -45.99
CA LEU A 66 -37.05 55.61 -45.01
C LEU A 66 -36.48 56.86 -44.33
N LEU A 67 -36.35 57.94 -45.10
CA LEU A 67 -35.86 59.23 -44.61
C LEU A 67 -36.46 60.35 -45.47
N SER A 68 -37.00 61.39 -44.82
CA SER A 68 -37.48 62.60 -45.48
C SER A 68 -36.64 63.79 -45.07
N ASN A 69 -36.14 64.54 -46.04
CA ASN A 69 -35.40 65.77 -45.80
C ASN A 69 -36.08 66.94 -46.52
N LYS A 70 -36.42 67.99 -45.77
CA LYS A 70 -37.01 69.22 -46.29
C LYS A 70 -35.95 70.30 -46.31
N THR A 71 -35.77 70.95 -47.45
CA THR A 71 -34.75 71.99 -47.60
C THR A 71 -35.16 73.01 -48.63
N THR A 72 -34.70 74.24 -48.44
CA THR A 72 -34.88 75.32 -49.41
C THR A 72 -33.60 75.43 -50.23
N ILE A 73 -33.72 75.28 -51.55
CA ILE A 73 -32.60 75.38 -52.48
C ILE A 73 -32.78 76.65 -53.31
N THR A 74 -31.76 77.51 -53.30
CA THR A 74 -31.67 78.66 -54.20
C THR A 74 -30.87 78.26 -55.43
N THR A 75 -31.44 78.46 -56.62
CA THR A 75 -30.72 78.22 -57.87
C THR A 75 -29.68 79.30 -58.16
N ASP A 76 -28.63 78.94 -58.87
CA ASP A 76 -27.64 79.87 -59.42
C ASP A 76 -28.15 80.61 -60.66
N SER A 77 -27.27 81.36 -61.32
CA SER A 77 -27.56 82.11 -62.55
C SER A 77 -27.95 81.21 -63.74
N GLU A 78 -27.60 79.93 -63.72
CA GLU A 78 -27.97 78.95 -64.76
C GLU A 78 -29.28 78.22 -64.46
N GLY A 79 -29.87 78.48 -63.29
CA GLY A 79 -31.06 77.80 -62.79
C GLY A 79 -30.76 76.43 -62.20
N ILE A 80 -29.56 76.19 -61.66
CA ILE A 80 -29.15 74.93 -61.03
C ILE A 80 -28.95 75.16 -59.53
N GLY A 81 -29.43 74.25 -58.70
CA GLY A 81 -29.19 74.27 -57.26
C GLY A 81 -28.61 72.95 -56.79
N TYR A 82 -27.95 72.93 -55.63
CA TYR A 82 -27.49 71.70 -55.01
C TYR A 82 -27.80 71.67 -53.52
N VAL A 83 -27.87 70.46 -52.95
CA VAL A 83 -28.00 70.24 -51.51
C VAL A 83 -27.22 69.01 -51.08
N ILE A 84 -26.66 69.06 -49.87
CA ILE A 84 -26.02 67.92 -49.21
C ILE A 84 -26.99 67.39 -48.16
N LEU A 85 -27.52 66.19 -48.36
CA LEU A 85 -28.43 65.55 -47.44
C LEU A 85 -27.66 64.69 -46.44
N ASN A 86 -27.88 64.90 -45.14
CA ASN A 86 -27.40 63.99 -44.10
C ASN A 86 -28.26 62.71 -44.13
N ILE A 87 -27.61 61.59 -44.43
CA ILE A 87 -28.24 60.27 -44.56
C ILE A 87 -27.77 59.29 -43.48
N SER A 88 -27.12 59.80 -42.43
CA SER A 88 -26.56 59.00 -41.34
C SER A 88 -27.60 58.15 -40.59
N SER A 89 -28.86 58.59 -40.57
CA SER A 89 -29.98 57.92 -39.89
C SER A 89 -30.66 56.82 -40.71
N LEU A 90 -30.27 56.58 -41.96
CA LEU A 90 -30.81 55.46 -42.74
C LEU A 90 -30.43 54.12 -42.10
N THR A 91 -31.45 53.35 -41.74
CA THR A 91 -31.33 51.99 -41.16
C THR A 91 -31.64 50.88 -42.16
N GLN A 92 -32.01 51.24 -43.39
CA GLN A 92 -32.25 50.35 -44.52
C GLN A 92 -31.68 50.99 -45.79
N ASP A 93 -31.33 50.16 -46.77
CA ASP A 93 -30.76 50.61 -48.04
C ASP A 93 -31.88 51.18 -48.95
N PRO A 94 -31.90 52.49 -49.26
CA PRO A 94 -32.90 53.07 -50.14
C PRO A 94 -32.64 52.69 -51.59
N ARG A 95 -33.70 52.30 -52.30
CA ARG A 95 -33.62 51.98 -53.73
C ARG A 95 -33.97 53.17 -54.63
N TYR A 96 -34.73 54.13 -54.09
CA TYR A 96 -35.19 55.28 -54.84
C TYR A 96 -35.07 56.55 -54.00
N LEU A 97 -34.83 57.66 -54.69
CA LEU A 97 -34.93 59.01 -54.13
C LEU A 97 -36.03 59.76 -54.87
N CYS A 98 -37.05 60.18 -54.11
CA CYS A 98 -38.20 60.89 -54.65
C CYS A 98 -38.06 62.39 -54.34
N GLU A 99 -38.00 63.19 -55.39
CA GLU A 99 -37.87 64.64 -55.34
C GLU A 99 -39.25 65.28 -55.48
N TYR A 100 -39.66 66.05 -54.48
CA TYR A 100 -40.91 66.83 -54.50
C TYR A 100 -40.61 68.32 -54.46
N ARG A 101 -41.46 69.12 -55.12
CA ARG A 101 -41.42 70.58 -55.07
C ARG A 101 -42.82 71.12 -54.86
N GLY A 102 -43.01 71.91 -53.80
CA GLY A 102 -44.33 72.45 -53.46
C GLY A 102 -45.41 71.37 -53.23
N GLY A 103 -45.01 70.19 -52.73
CA GLY A 103 -45.89 69.05 -52.48
C GLY A 103 -46.13 68.12 -53.68
N ALA A 104 -45.76 68.50 -54.91
CA ALA A 104 -45.89 67.67 -56.09
C ALA A 104 -44.63 66.85 -56.37
N LEU A 105 -44.78 65.55 -56.71
CA LEU A 105 -43.68 64.69 -57.13
C LEU A 105 -43.13 65.16 -58.48
N ARG A 106 -41.83 65.44 -58.51
CA ARG A 106 -41.11 65.95 -59.68
C ARG A 106 -40.39 64.84 -60.43
N LYS A 107 -39.66 64.00 -59.68
CA LYS A 107 -38.80 62.96 -60.25
C LYS A 107 -38.56 61.85 -59.23
N VAL A 108 -38.50 60.62 -59.74
CA VAL A 108 -38.01 59.46 -59.01
C VAL A 108 -36.65 59.11 -59.57
N HIS A 109 -35.63 59.13 -58.73
CA HIS A 109 -34.26 58.77 -59.09
C HIS A 109 -34.05 57.31 -58.67
N SER A 110 -33.97 56.39 -59.64
CA SER A 110 -33.73 54.94 -59.42
C SER A 110 -32.25 54.59 -59.28
N ASP A 111 -31.37 55.45 -59.78
CA ASP A 111 -29.94 55.17 -59.91
C ASP A 111 -29.19 55.84 -58.76
N LEU A 112 -29.60 55.53 -57.52
CA LEU A 112 -28.81 55.92 -56.36
C LEU A 112 -27.45 55.21 -56.46
N PRO A 113 -26.32 55.94 -56.44
CA PRO A 113 -25.00 55.33 -56.48
C PRO A 113 -24.91 54.23 -55.42
N THR A 114 -24.45 53.05 -55.81
CA THR A 114 -24.14 51.87 -54.96
C THR A 114 -23.11 52.14 -53.85
N LEU A 115 -22.71 53.40 -53.69
CA LEU A 115 -21.79 53.94 -52.69
C LEU A 115 -22.50 54.33 -51.37
N LEU A 116 -23.83 54.25 -51.29
CA LEU A 116 -24.49 54.13 -49.98
C LEU A 116 -23.92 52.87 -49.34
N PRO A 117 -23.12 52.98 -48.26
CA PRO A 117 -22.17 51.94 -47.90
C PRO A 117 -22.90 50.62 -47.65
N ALA A 118 -22.85 49.71 -48.63
CA ALA A 118 -23.19 48.30 -48.45
C ALA A 118 -22.43 47.71 -47.24
N SER A 119 -21.30 48.33 -46.86
CA SER A 119 -20.55 48.03 -45.64
C SER A 119 -21.32 48.25 -44.33
N LYS A 120 -22.28 49.19 -44.24
CA LYS A 120 -23.10 49.38 -43.03
C LYS A 120 -24.07 48.21 -42.81
N PHE A 121 -24.61 47.66 -43.90
CA PHE A 121 -25.55 46.53 -43.85
C PHE A 121 -24.84 45.16 -43.80
N ALA A 122 -23.72 45.01 -44.50
CA ALA A 122 -22.87 43.82 -44.43
C ALA A 122 -22.21 43.64 -43.05
N LEU A 123 -22.02 44.71 -42.27
CA LEU A 123 -21.50 44.62 -40.90
C LEU A 123 -22.42 43.80 -40.00
N ASN A 124 -23.75 43.89 -40.18
CA ASN A 124 -24.70 43.22 -39.30
C ASN A 124 -24.70 41.70 -39.51
N THR A 125 -24.70 41.24 -40.76
CA THR A 125 -24.58 39.81 -41.10
C THR A 125 -23.22 39.22 -40.70
N THR A 126 -22.15 40.01 -40.80
CA THR A 126 -20.81 39.59 -40.35
C THR A 126 -20.76 39.43 -38.83
N ASN A 127 -21.35 40.37 -38.07
CA ASN A 127 -21.43 40.30 -36.62
C ASN A 127 -22.27 39.11 -36.13
N GLN A 128 -23.39 38.81 -36.79
CA GLN A 128 -24.21 37.66 -36.44
C GLN A 128 -23.46 36.34 -36.68
N THR A 129 -22.73 36.24 -37.80
CA THR A 129 -21.90 35.06 -38.11
C THR A 129 -20.76 34.90 -37.10
N LEU A 130 -20.12 36.01 -36.70
CA LEU A 130 -19.05 36.00 -35.71
C LEU A 130 -19.57 35.57 -34.34
N ASN A 131 -20.72 36.10 -33.90
CA ASN A 131 -21.37 35.72 -32.65
C ASN A 131 -21.72 34.23 -32.62
N ASN A 132 -22.25 33.69 -33.74
CA ASN A 132 -22.53 32.26 -33.84
C ASN A 132 -21.25 31.41 -33.75
N LYS A 133 -20.16 31.83 -34.40
CA LYS A 133 -18.86 31.14 -34.29
C LYS A 133 -18.31 31.18 -32.86
N ILE A 134 -18.41 32.33 -32.17
CA ILE A 134 -18.00 32.48 -30.77
C ILE A 134 -18.81 31.53 -29.88
N ASN A 135 -20.12 31.45 -30.07
CA ASN A 135 -20.98 30.55 -29.29
C ASN A 135 -20.60 29.08 -29.48
N VAL A 136 -20.31 28.65 -30.71
CA VAL A 136 -19.85 27.27 -31.01
C VAL A 136 -18.48 26.99 -30.38
N ILE A 137 -17.55 27.95 -30.42
CA ILE A 137 -16.24 27.81 -29.78
C ILE A 137 -16.41 27.69 -28.25
N ASN A 138 -17.23 28.55 -27.64
CA ASN A 138 -17.48 28.53 -26.20
C ASN A 138 -18.15 27.23 -25.76
N SER A 139 -19.13 26.71 -26.51
CA SER A 139 -19.78 25.44 -26.18
C SER A 139 -18.81 24.26 -26.29
N THR A 140 -17.97 24.25 -27.33
CA THR A 140 -16.95 23.21 -27.54
C THR A 140 -15.89 23.24 -26.45
N LEU A 141 -15.44 24.44 -26.06
CA LEU A 141 -14.47 24.60 -24.99
C LEU A 141 -15.03 24.11 -23.64
N LYS A 142 -16.29 24.45 -23.33
CA LYS A 142 -16.98 23.97 -22.13
C LYS A 142 -17.05 22.44 -22.08
N GLN A 143 -17.48 21.80 -23.17
CA GLN A 143 -17.54 20.33 -23.26
C GLN A 143 -16.16 19.68 -23.05
N ARG A 144 -15.09 20.27 -23.61
CA ARG A 144 -13.72 19.76 -23.41
C ARG A 144 -13.24 19.91 -21.97
N ILE A 145 -13.56 21.04 -21.31
CA ILE A 145 -13.25 21.26 -19.89
C ILE A 145 -13.98 20.23 -19.02
N ASP A 146 -15.26 19.98 -19.27
CA ASP A 146 -16.05 19.01 -18.52
C ASP A 146 -15.51 17.58 -18.68
N LEU A 147 -15.08 17.21 -19.90
CA LEU A 147 -14.45 15.91 -20.17
C LEU A 147 -13.10 15.75 -19.43
N ILE A 148 -12.28 16.80 -19.40
CA ILE A 148 -10.99 16.80 -18.67
C ILE A 148 -11.25 16.65 -17.17
N ASN A 149 -12.18 17.44 -16.61
CA ASN A 149 -12.50 17.39 -15.18
C ASN A 149 -13.05 16.01 -14.76
N THR A 150 -13.98 15.45 -15.53
CA THR A 150 -14.56 14.13 -15.22
C THR A 150 -13.52 13.00 -15.33
N THR A 151 -12.62 13.07 -16.31
CA THR A 151 -11.53 12.09 -16.45
C THR A 151 -10.52 12.21 -15.31
N PHE A 152 -10.12 13.43 -14.95
CA PHE A 152 -9.19 13.67 -13.84
C PHE A 152 -9.76 13.18 -12.50
N ILE A 153 -11.02 13.51 -12.20
CA ILE A 153 -11.70 13.07 -10.96
C ILE A 153 -11.77 11.54 -10.90
N ARG A 154 -12.13 10.86 -12.00
CA ARG A 154 -12.22 9.39 -12.06
C ARG A 154 -10.86 8.71 -11.86
N SER A 155 -9.81 9.25 -12.48
CA SER A 155 -8.45 8.73 -12.30
C SER A 155 -7.97 8.90 -10.86
N ASN A 156 -8.24 10.06 -10.24
CA ASN A 156 -7.86 10.30 -8.84
C ASN A 156 -8.62 9.39 -7.85
N ALA A 157 -9.91 9.17 -8.08
CA ALA A 157 -10.71 8.24 -7.28
C ALA A 157 -10.19 6.78 -7.39
N THR A 158 -9.81 6.36 -8.61
CA THR A 158 -9.24 5.03 -8.85
C THR A 158 -7.90 4.86 -8.14
N LEU A 159 -7.01 5.85 -8.23
CA LEU A 159 -5.72 5.83 -7.55
C LEU A 159 -5.89 5.79 -6.03
N THR A 160 -6.83 6.56 -5.49
CA THR A 160 -7.16 6.56 -4.06
C THR A 160 -7.66 5.20 -3.59
N SER A 161 -8.56 4.56 -4.37
CA SER A 161 -9.05 3.22 -4.05
C SER A 161 -7.94 2.15 -4.08
N GLN A 162 -7.02 2.24 -5.03
CA GLN A 162 -5.86 1.34 -5.11
C GLN A 162 -4.92 1.53 -3.91
N LEU A 163 -4.67 2.79 -3.52
CA LEU A 163 -3.84 3.11 -2.36
C LEU A 163 -4.44 2.56 -1.06
N ILE A 164 -5.77 2.72 -0.87
CA ILE A 164 -6.50 2.14 0.28
C ILE A 164 -6.36 0.61 0.31
N ALA A 165 -6.51 -0.05 -0.84
CA ALA A 165 -6.37 -1.51 -0.93
C ALA A 165 -4.95 -1.98 -0.57
N ILE A 166 -3.91 -1.27 -1.01
CA ILE A 166 -2.51 -1.55 -0.64
C ILE A 166 -2.30 -1.39 0.86
N PHE A 167 -2.79 -0.30 1.46
CA PHE A 167 -2.67 -0.09 2.91
C PHE A 167 -3.38 -1.18 3.72
N ALA A 168 -4.58 -1.60 3.30
CA ALA A 168 -5.31 -2.68 3.95
C ALA A 168 -4.57 -4.04 3.86
N SER A 169 -3.97 -4.32 2.70
CA SER A 169 -3.13 -5.52 2.51
C SER A 169 -1.91 -5.50 3.42
N ASN A 170 -1.18 -4.37 3.46
CA ASN A 170 -0.01 -4.20 4.32
C ASN A 170 -0.34 -4.37 5.81
N LEU A 171 -1.47 -3.82 6.27
CA LEU A 171 -1.93 -3.98 7.65
C LEU A 171 -2.24 -5.46 7.97
N THR A 172 -2.85 -6.18 7.02
CA THR A 172 -3.16 -7.61 7.16
C THR A 172 -1.89 -8.45 7.22
N SER A 173 -0.90 -8.17 6.37
CA SER A 173 0.40 -8.86 6.40
C SER A 173 1.16 -8.56 7.70
N ALA A 174 1.15 -7.32 8.19
CA ALA A 174 1.75 -6.96 9.48
C ALA A 174 1.11 -7.73 10.65
N ALA A 175 -0.22 -7.87 10.66
CA ALA A 175 -0.92 -8.65 11.67
C ALA A 175 -0.53 -10.14 11.64
N LYS A 176 -0.39 -10.73 10.43
CA LYS A 176 0.08 -12.11 10.27
C LYS A 176 1.52 -12.30 10.75
N ILE A 177 2.41 -11.36 10.45
CA ILE A 177 3.81 -11.38 10.93
C ILE A 177 3.84 -11.34 12.46
N ASN A 178 3.08 -10.44 13.09
CA ASN A 178 3.01 -10.37 14.55
C ASN A 178 2.49 -11.67 15.18
N ALA A 179 1.45 -12.29 14.61
CA ALA A 179 0.95 -13.57 15.08
C ALA A 179 2.02 -14.68 14.98
N LEU A 180 2.78 -14.72 13.88
CA LEU A 180 3.89 -15.67 13.71
C LEU A 180 5.01 -15.45 14.71
N VAL A 181 5.36 -14.20 15.02
CA VAL A 181 6.36 -13.86 16.03
C VAL A 181 5.93 -14.34 17.41
N VAL A 182 4.68 -14.08 17.82
CA VAL A 182 4.14 -14.54 19.12
C VAL A 182 4.14 -16.07 19.22
N ASN A 183 3.75 -16.77 18.14
CA ASN A 183 3.78 -18.22 18.09
C ASN A 183 5.21 -18.77 18.21
N ASN A 184 6.19 -18.14 17.57
CA ASN A 184 7.60 -18.52 17.65
C ASN A 184 8.17 -18.34 19.07
N VAL A 185 7.87 -17.21 19.72
CA VAL A 185 8.26 -16.97 21.12
C VAL A 185 7.67 -18.04 22.04
N SER A 186 6.39 -18.35 21.89
CA SER A 186 5.70 -19.39 22.69
C SER A 186 6.31 -20.77 22.47
N ALA A 187 6.65 -21.13 21.22
CA ALA A 187 7.32 -22.37 20.89
C ALA A 187 8.73 -22.45 21.52
N ASN A 188 9.51 -21.37 21.48
CA ASN A 188 10.84 -21.33 22.10
C ASN A 188 10.77 -21.46 23.63
N LEU A 189 9.79 -20.83 24.27
CA LEU A 189 9.54 -21.01 25.71
C LEU A 189 9.23 -22.46 26.05
N ALA A 190 8.37 -23.12 25.27
CA ALA A 190 8.06 -24.54 25.45
C ALA A 190 9.30 -25.44 25.26
N ILE A 191 10.13 -25.17 24.25
CA ILE A 191 11.40 -25.89 24.03
C ILE A 191 12.35 -25.70 25.22
N ASN A 192 12.46 -24.48 25.76
CA ASN A 192 13.33 -24.23 26.92
C ASN A 192 12.82 -24.91 28.19
N ALA A 193 11.50 -24.95 28.42
CA ALA A 193 10.91 -25.69 29.52
C ALA A 193 11.20 -27.20 29.41
N LEU A 194 11.07 -27.77 28.20
CA LEU A 194 11.41 -29.18 27.95
C LEU A 194 12.91 -29.46 28.19
N ARG A 195 13.80 -28.57 27.74
CA ARG A 195 15.25 -28.70 28.01
C ARG A 195 15.57 -28.66 29.52
N ALA A 196 14.94 -27.75 30.26
CA ALA A 196 15.11 -27.66 31.72
C ALA A 196 14.60 -28.92 32.44
N SER A 197 13.44 -29.44 32.03
CA SER A 197 12.89 -30.71 32.54
C SER A 197 13.83 -31.88 32.24
N ASN A 198 14.38 -31.95 31.01
CA ASN A 198 15.30 -33.02 30.62
C ASN A 198 16.61 -32.97 31.40
N ALA A 199 17.16 -31.77 31.66
CA ALA A 199 18.35 -31.60 32.50
C ALA A 199 18.10 -32.05 33.95
N THR A 200 16.91 -31.80 34.49
CA THR A 200 16.50 -32.22 35.83
C THR A 200 16.34 -33.75 35.92
N LEU A 201 15.79 -34.38 34.89
CA LEU A 201 15.69 -35.85 34.82
C LEU A 201 17.07 -36.50 34.74
N TYR A 202 17.96 -35.95 33.90
CA TYR A 202 19.32 -36.47 33.76
C TYR A 202 20.14 -36.35 35.06
N SER A 203 20.04 -35.22 35.77
CA SER A 203 20.74 -35.05 37.05
C SER A 203 20.20 -36.00 38.13
N ARG A 204 18.89 -36.26 38.14
CA ARG A 204 18.27 -37.26 39.02
C ARG A 204 18.77 -38.66 38.71
N GLU A 205 18.79 -39.06 37.44
CA GLU A 205 19.29 -40.37 37.01
C GLU A 205 20.76 -40.57 37.39
N LEU A 206 21.58 -39.53 37.25
CA LEU A 206 22.99 -39.57 37.67
C LEU A 206 23.14 -39.73 39.18
N ALA A 207 22.32 -39.04 39.98
CA ALA A 207 22.31 -39.16 41.44
C ALA A 207 21.84 -40.54 41.92
N ASP A 208 20.80 -41.09 41.27
CA ASP A 208 20.28 -42.42 41.55
C ASP A 208 21.34 -43.49 41.21
N ASN A 209 22.04 -43.34 40.07
CA ASN A 209 23.14 -44.22 39.68
C ASN A 209 24.33 -44.14 40.66
N ALA A 210 24.74 -42.94 41.08
CA ALA A 210 25.81 -42.77 42.05
C ALA A 210 25.46 -43.43 43.40
N THR A 211 24.22 -43.29 43.85
CA THR A 211 23.70 -43.93 45.07
C THR A 211 23.72 -45.45 44.93
N LEU A 212 23.29 -45.98 43.78
CA LEU A 212 23.32 -47.41 43.49
C LEU A 212 24.76 -47.95 43.50
N THR A 213 25.71 -47.25 42.87
CA THR A 213 27.13 -47.63 42.87
C THR A 213 27.71 -47.68 44.28
N GLN A 214 27.46 -46.66 45.12
CA GLN A 214 27.94 -46.67 46.51
C GLN A 214 27.38 -47.86 47.30
N LYS A 215 26.12 -48.21 47.08
CA LYS A 215 25.49 -49.35 47.76
C LYS A 215 26.02 -50.70 47.28
N ILE A 216 26.30 -50.85 45.98
CA ILE A 216 26.98 -52.04 45.43
C ILE A 216 28.37 -52.20 46.08
N ILE A 217 29.14 -51.11 46.21
CA ILE A 217 30.45 -51.13 46.88
C ILE A 217 30.30 -51.57 48.34
N ALA A 218 29.31 -51.06 49.08
CA ALA A 218 29.05 -51.43 50.47
C ALA A 218 28.70 -52.92 50.62
N ILE A 219 27.87 -53.46 49.72
CA ILE A 219 27.54 -54.90 49.67
C ILE A 219 28.81 -55.71 49.39
N ASN A 220 29.60 -55.32 48.39
CA ASN A 220 30.81 -56.04 48.01
C ASN A 220 31.84 -56.07 49.16
N ASN A 221 32.05 -54.94 49.84
CA ASN A 221 32.91 -54.88 51.03
C ASN A 221 32.41 -55.78 52.17
N SER A 222 31.08 -55.88 52.35
CA SER A 222 30.49 -56.78 53.35
C SER A 222 30.74 -58.25 53.01
N ILE A 223 30.68 -58.61 51.72
CA ILE A 223 31.00 -59.97 51.25
C ILE A 223 32.49 -60.28 51.46
N VAL A 224 33.39 -59.38 51.05
CA VAL A 224 34.85 -59.57 51.23
C VAL A 224 35.22 -59.69 52.71
N ASN A 225 34.63 -58.87 53.58
CA ASN A 225 34.86 -58.96 55.03
C ASN A 225 34.37 -60.29 55.59
N ARG A 226 33.26 -60.84 55.10
CA ARG A 226 32.77 -62.16 55.48
C ARG A 226 33.76 -63.25 55.05
N ASP A 227 34.26 -63.20 53.82
CA ASP A 227 35.18 -64.22 53.31
C ASP A 227 36.54 -64.15 54.04
N ASN A 228 37.01 -62.94 54.38
CA ASN A 228 38.18 -62.74 55.24
C ASN A 228 37.97 -63.28 56.66
N TRP A 229 36.76 -63.14 57.22
CA TRP A 229 36.41 -63.70 58.52
C TRP A 229 36.35 -65.24 58.50
N ILE A 230 35.85 -65.84 57.41
CA ILE A 230 35.87 -67.30 57.19
C ILE A 230 37.33 -67.79 57.10
N ASN A 231 38.21 -67.04 56.43
CA ASN A 231 39.61 -67.40 56.32
C ASN A 231 40.42 -67.18 57.61
N SER A 232 40.07 -66.17 58.43
CA SER A 232 40.80 -65.86 59.67
C SER A 232 40.38 -66.72 60.86
N THR A 233 39.22 -67.37 60.81
CA THR A 233 38.74 -68.28 61.86
C THR A 233 39.35 -69.69 61.80
N GLY A 234 40.26 -69.96 60.86
CA GLY A 234 41.23 -71.06 60.97
C GLY A 234 40.68 -72.49 60.95
N ASP A 235 39.36 -72.70 60.97
CA ASP A 235 38.75 -74.00 60.75
C ASP A 235 38.61 -74.23 59.24
N ARG A 236 39.75 -74.51 58.60
CA ARG A 236 39.76 -75.34 57.40
C ARG A 236 39.19 -76.69 57.83
N VAL A 237 37.87 -76.84 57.74
CA VAL A 237 37.22 -78.14 57.67
C VAL A 237 37.60 -78.75 56.32
N THR A 238 38.86 -79.20 56.19
CA THR A 238 39.22 -80.33 55.33
C THR A 238 38.68 -81.60 55.99
N GLY A 239 37.37 -81.63 56.22
CA GLY A 239 36.63 -82.79 56.62
C GLY A 239 36.17 -83.46 55.34
N ASN A 240 36.88 -84.51 54.94
CA ASN A 240 36.36 -85.49 54.01
C ASN A 240 35.05 -86.03 54.62
N PHE A 241 33.90 -85.50 54.21
CA PHE A 241 32.58 -85.93 54.69
C PHE A 241 32.26 -87.28 54.04
N ASN A 242 32.89 -88.32 54.57
CA ASN A 242 32.42 -89.68 54.41
C ASN A 242 31.10 -89.78 55.20
N TYR A 243 29.98 -89.83 54.49
CA TYR A 243 28.67 -90.13 55.04
C TYR A 243 28.61 -91.60 55.49
N SER A 244 29.28 -91.93 56.59
CA SER A 244 29.03 -93.15 57.33
C SER A 244 29.55 -93.04 58.76
N ASN A 245 28.88 -92.25 59.59
CA ASN A 245 28.56 -92.68 60.96
C ASN A 245 27.59 -91.70 61.63
N LYS A 246 26.48 -92.25 62.15
CA LYS A 246 25.62 -91.58 63.13
C LYS A 246 26.39 -91.51 64.45
N GLY A 247 27.04 -90.39 64.72
CA GLY A 247 27.69 -90.11 65.99
C GLY A 247 27.65 -88.63 66.30
N ASN A 248 27.08 -88.29 67.45
CA ASN A 248 26.92 -86.95 68.05
C ASN A 248 27.96 -85.90 67.66
N ILE A 249 27.53 -84.88 66.92
CA ILE A 249 28.19 -83.57 66.89
C ILE A 249 27.43 -82.68 67.87
N THR A 250 27.84 -82.68 69.15
CA THR A 250 27.20 -81.88 70.20
C THR A 250 27.96 -80.61 70.59
N ASN A 251 29.09 -80.28 69.95
CA ASN A 251 29.86 -79.08 70.33
C ASN A 251 30.51 -78.40 69.11
N VAL A 252 29.71 -78.02 68.10
CA VAL A 252 30.12 -76.87 67.26
C VAL A 252 29.75 -75.62 68.05
N ASN A 253 30.76 -74.81 68.33
CA ASN A 253 30.72 -73.66 69.21
C ASN A 253 29.54 -72.73 68.87
N LYS A 254 28.44 -72.83 69.63
CA LYS A 254 27.18 -72.10 69.40
C LYS A 254 27.41 -70.60 69.19
N GLY A 255 28.43 -70.02 69.80
CA GLY A 255 28.78 -68.60 69.63
C GLY A 255 29.15 -68.21 68.20
N VAL A 256 29.83 -69.09 67.45
CA VAL A 256 30.29 -68.79 66.08
C VAL A 256 29.10 -68.81 65.11
N ILE A 257 28.22 -69.81 65.23
CA ILE A 257 27.00 -69.90 64.42
C ILE A 257 26.03 -68.75 64.76
N THR A 258 25.91 -68.38 66.04
CA THR A 258 25.02 -67.29 66.46
C THR A 258 25.52 -65.94 65.96
N ASN A 259 26.84 -65.70 65.94
CA ASN A 259 27.41 -64.46 65.41
C ASN A 259 27.34 -64.36 63.88
N LEU A 260 27.54 -65.48 63.16
CA LEU A 260 27.31 -65.55 61.72
C LEU A 260 25.86 -65.25 61.36
N TRP A 261 24.92 -65.80 62.14
CA TRP A 261 23.51 -65.56 61.92
C TRP A 261 23.14 -64.12 62.27
N ALA A 262 23.63 -63.56 63.38
CA ALA A 262 23.43 -62.15 63.70
C ALA A 262 23.96 -61.22 62.58
N SER A 263 25.12 -61.54 62.00
CA SER A 263 25.69 -60.76 60.90
C SER A 263 24.92 -60.92 59.58
N PHE A 264 24.38 -62.10 59.30
CA PHE A 264 23.55 -62.35 58.11
C PHE A 264 22.14 -61.73 58.25
N VAL A 265 21.52 -61.78 59.44
CA VAL A 265 20.28 -61.03 59.73
C VAL A 265 20.53 -59.52 59.63
N GLY A 266 21.68 -59.03 60.13
CA GLY A 266 22.07 -57.63 60.00
C GLY A 266 22.21 -57.18 58.54
N ALA A 267 22.85 -58.00 57.70
CA ALA A 267 22.97 -57.73 56.27
C ALA A 267 21.61 -57.75 55.55
N ILE A 268 20.73 -58.70 55.88
CA ILE A 268 19.36 -58.75 55.32
C ILE A 268 18.53 -57.54 55.79
N ASN A 269 18.63 -57.13 57.05
CA ASN A 269 17.92 -55.94 57.54
C ASN A 269 18.40 -54.65 56.87
N SER A 270 19.70 -54.51 56.59
CA SER A 270 20.22 -53.40 55.77
C SER A 270 19.70 -53.44 54.33
N ILE A 271 19.52 -54.61 53.74
CA ILE A 271 18.92 -54.76 52.40
C ILE A 271 17.42 -54.42 52.42
N ILE A 272 16.70 -54.82 53.48
CA ILE A 272 15.27 -54.49 53.67
C ILE A 272 15.09 -52.97 53.86
N HIS A 273 15.91 -52.33 54.70
CA HIS A 273 15.91 -50.88 54.84
C HIS A 273 16.26 -50.17 53.53
N PHE A 274 17.23 -50.69 52.77
CA PHE A 274 17.58 -50.16 51.46
C PHE A 274 16.39 -50.19 50.48
N LEU A 275 15.63 -51.29 50.46
CA LEU A 275 14.45 -51.40 49.61
C LEU A 275 13.30 -50.50 50.10
N SER A 276 13.17 -50.28 51.40
CA SER A 276 12.20 -49.34 51.99
C SER A 276 12.55 -47.87 51.69
N ASP A 277 13.83 -47.51 51.61
CA ASP A 277 14.26 -46.13 51.33
C ASP A 277 14.10 -45.76 49.84
N ILE A 278 14.15 -46.75 48.93
CA ILE A 278 13.80 -46.54 47.52
C ILE A 278 12.31 -46.16 47.38
N GLU A 279 11.45 -46.67 48.27
CA GLU A 279 10.01 -46.42 48.29
C GLU A 279 9.63 -44.96 48.62
N LEU A 280 10.49 -44.23 49.34
CA LEU A 280 10.27 -42.82 49.72
C LEU A 280 10.53 -41.83 48.56
N SER A 281 11.12 -42.26 47.45
CA SER A 281 11.50 -41.38 46.33
C SER A 281 10.42 -41.15 45.25
N GLY A 282 9.18 -41.65 45.46
CA GLY A 282 8.00 -41.08 44.80
C GLY A 282 6.95 -42.01 44.19
N HIS A 283 7.00 -43.34 44.40
CA HIS A 283 5.90 -44.24 44.03
C HIS A 283 5.54 -45.16 45.20
N LYS A 284 4.39 -44.91 45.83
CA LYS A 284 3.83 -45.76 46.90
C LYS A 284 3.37 -47.11 46.32
N ILE A 285 4.05 -48.20 46.68
CA ILE A 285 3.52 -49.56 46.52
C ILE A 285 3.84 -50.36 47.81
N TYR A 286 2.94 -50.23 48.79
CA TYR A 286 2.66 -51.12 49.93
C TYR A 286 3.64 -51.27 51.12
N ASN A 287 3.11 -50.82 52.26
CA ASN A 287 3.38 -51.08 53.68
C ASN A 287 4.26 -52.31 54.04
N ALA A 288 5.54 -52.08 54.36
CA ALA A 288 6.53 -53.08 54.80
C ALA A 288 6.47 -53.45 56.30
N SER A 289 5.39 -53.16 57.02
CA SER A 289 5.31 -53.36 58.49
C SER A 289 5.05 -54.81 58.98
N GLN A 290 5.14 -55.85 58.12
CA GLN A 290 4.81 -57.23 58.52
C GLN A 290 5.95 -58.26 58.46
N ILE A 291 7.21 -57.89 58.22
CA ILE A 291 8.32 -58.83 58.36
C ILE A 291 8.77 -58.86 59.82
N ASN A 292 8.05 -59.64 60.63
CA ASN A 292 8.34 -59.85 62.04
C ASN A 292 9.55 -60.80 62.18
N SER A 293 10.71 -60.29 62.59
CA SER A 293 11.97 -61.03 62.71
C SER A 293 12.07 -61.95 63.94
N THR A 294 11.00 -62.13 64.71
CA THR A 294 11.02 -62.92 65.96
C THR A 294 10.67 -64.40 65.83
N ALA A 295 10.37 -64.94 64.65
CA ALA A 295 9.91 -66.33 64.51
C ALA A 295 11.00 -67.39 64.21
N PHE A 296 12.30 -67.07 64.22
CA PHE A 296 13.34 -67.99 63.69
C PHE A 296 14.25 -68.69 64.71
N TYR A 297 13.90 -68.66 66.00
CA TYR A 297 14.61 -69.44 67.01
C TYR A 297 13.68 -70.43 67.70
N GLN A 298 13.50 -71.60 67.08
CA GLN A 298 13.39 -72.87 67.82
C GLN A 298 13.55 -74.08 66.87
N SER A 299 14.54 -74.93 67.20
CA SER A 299 14.86 -76.25 66.63
C SER A 299 15.56 -76.33 65.25
N GLY A 300 16.89 -76.24 65.27
CA GLY A 300 17.82 -77.27 64.74
C GLY A 300 17.72 -77.80 63.30
N LYS A 301 16.90 -77.24 62.41
CA LYS A 301 16.84 -77.65 61.00
C LYS A 301 16.39 -76.47 60.15
N ALA A 302 17.34 -75.62 59.77
CA ALA A 302 17.11 -74.60 58.75
C ALA A 302 17.02 -75.31 57.38
N VAL A 303 15.86 -75.90 57.11
CA VAL A 303 15.46 -76.16 55.72
C VAL A 303 15.14 -74.79 55.16
N LEU A 304 16.04 -74.24 54.34
CA LEU A 304 15.66 -73.18 53.39
C LEU A 304 14.58 -73.80 52.51
N THR A 305 13.32 -73.67 52.92
CA THR A 305 12.20 -74.08 52.08
C THR A 305 12.26 -73.23 50.83
N THR A 306 12.15 -73.86 49.67
CA THR A 306 12.17 -73.28 48.32
C THR A 306 11.23 -72.06 48.15
N GLN A 307 10.31 -71.85 49.08
CA GLN A 307 9.36 -70.77 49.15
C GLN A 307 9.99 -69.38 49.38
N ASP A 308 11.08 -69.25 50.15
CA ASP A 308 11.70 -67.94 50.43
C ASP A 308 12.55 -67.43 49.25
N ASN A 309 13.22 -68.35 48.54
CA ASN A 309 13.90 -68.03 47.29
C ASN A 309 12.92 -67.60 46.19
N SER A 310 11.72 -68.18 46.15
CA SER A 310 10.70 -67.78 45.18
C SER A 310 10.27 -66.32 45.35
N SER A 311 10.16 -65.82 46.59
CA SER A 311 9.77 -64.43 46.83
C SER A 311 10.85 -63.42 46.41
N ILE A 312 12.12 -63.73 46.64
CA ILE A 312 13.26 -62.89 46.25
C ILE A 312 13.40 -62.89 44.72
N TRP A 313 13.33 -64.06 44.08
CA TRP A 313 13.35 -64.16 42.62
C TRP A 313 12.17 -63.46 41.96
N THR A 314 10.98 -63.49 42.57
CA THR A 314 9.82 -62.72 42.09
C THR A 314 10.09 -61.23 42.15
N LYS A 315 10.70 -60.73 43.23
CA LYS A 315 11.07 -59.30 43.37
C LYS A 315 12.17 -58.88 42.40
N ILE A 316 13.22 -59.68 42.23
CA ILE A 316 14.29 -59.43 41.24
C ILE A 316 13.69 -59.40 39.83
N THR A 317 12.81 -60.35 39.53
CA THR A 317 12.11 -60.38 38.24
C THR A 317 11.25 -59.13 38.05
N GLY A 318 10.51 -58.69 39.07
CA GLY A 318 9.72 -57.45 39.01
C GLY A 318 10.56 -56.18 38.80
N LEU A 319 11.74 -56.09 39.41
CA LEU A 319 12.68 -54.99 39.20
C LEU A 319 13.27 -55.00 37.78
N LEU A 320 13.65 -56.17 37.27
CA LEU A 320 14.14 -56.32 35.90
C LEU A 320 13.03 -55.97 34.88
N THR A 321 11.80 -56.42 35.09
CA THR A 321 10.65 -56.04 34.26
C THR A 321 10.38 -54.53 34.30
N SER A 322 10.50 -53.90 35.47
CA SER A 322 10.35 -52.44 35.61
C SER A 322 11.46 -51.68 34.88
N ASN A 323 12.70 -52.16 34.93
CA ASN A 323 13.82 -51.54 34.21
C ASN A 323 13.66 -51.66 32.69
N VAL A 324 13.24 -52.82 32.19
CA VAL A 324 12.88 -53.00 30.78
C VAL A 324 11.73 -52.08 30.38
N THR A 325 10.72 -51.94 31.23
CA THR A 325 9.58 -51.02 30.98
C THR A 325 10.03 -49.56 30.90
N ASN A 326 10.93 -49.12 31.78
CA ASN A 326 11.46 -47.76 31.76
C ASN A 326 12.37 -47.53 30.54
N THR A 327 13.19 -48.51 30.17
CA THR A 327 14.00 -48.47 28.95
C THR A 327 13.11 -48.32 27.71
N ASN A 328 12.00 -49.06 27.63
CA ASN A 328 11.02 -48.93 26.55
C ASN A 328 10.34 -47.56 26.53
N LYS A 329 10.03 -46.97 27.71
CA LYS A 329 9.49 -45.60 27.79
C LYS A 329 10.51 -44.56 27.31
N ILE A 330 11.79 -44.71 27.65
CA ILE A 330 12.86 -43.82 27.16
C ILE A 330 12.99 -43.94 25.65
N ALA A 331 12.99 -45.16 25.09
CA ALA A 331 13.02 -45.38 23.65
C ALA A 331 11.81 -44.73 22.93
N ALA A 332 10.62 -44.81 23.52
CA ALA A 332 9.42 -44.14 23.02
C ALA A 332 9.56 -42.61 23.06
N LEU A 333 10.11 -42.04 24.14
CA LEU A 333 10.37 -40.59 24.24
C LEU A 333 11.40 -40.11 23.21
N ILE A 334 12.46 -40.88 22.97
CA ILE A 334 13.46 -40.59 21.92
C ILE A 334 12.79 -40.58 20.55
N THR A 335 11.95 -41.58 20.26
CA THR A 335 11.20 -41.67 19.00
C THR A 335 10.26 -40.48 18.83
N ASN A 336 9.49 -40.13 19.86
CA ASN A 336 8.59 -38.98 19.84
C ASN A 336 9.34 -37.66 19.60
N ASN A 337 10.51 -37.48 20.22
CA ASN A 337 11.35 -36.31 20.00
C ASN A 337 11.88 -36.24 18.55
N ALA A 338 12.29 -37.37 17.98
CA ALA A 338 12.70 -37.45 16.57
C ALA A 338 11.54 -37.11 15.62
N THR A 339 10.33 -37.59 15.90
CA THR A 339 9.12 -37.24 15.15
C THR A 339 8.79 -35.75 15.26
N ALA A 340 8.87 -35.17 16.47
CA ALA A 340 8.65 -33.74 16.67
C ALA A 340 9.67 -32.88 15.91
N ASN A 341 10.95 -33.26 15.93
CA ASN A 341 11.99 -32.55 15.17
C ASN A 341 11.78 -32.63 13.66
N SER A 342 11.33 -33.79 13.16
CA SER A 342 10.95 -33.94 11.75
C SER A 342 9.77 -33.04 11.37
N ALA A 343 8.75 -32.94 12.24
CA ALA A 343 7.60 -32.05 12.04
C ALA A 343 8.01 -30.56 12.03
N ILE A 344 8.91 -30.15 12.95
CA ILE A 344 9.47 -28.79 12.98
C ILE A 344 10.24 -28.49 11.68
N SER A 345 11.04 -29.45 11.19
CA SER A 345 11.76 -29.30 9.93
C SER A 345 10.81 -29.13 8.74
N ALA A 346 9.75 -29.95 8.66
CA ALA A 346 8.72 -29.83 7.63
C ALA A 346 8.00 -28.48 7.68
N LEU A 347 7.66 -27.98 8.88
CA LEU A 347 7.06 -26.66 9.05
C LEU A 347 7.98 -25.52 8.58
N ARG A 348 9.29 -25.61 8.87
CA ARG A 348 10.28 -24.63 8.39
C ARG A 348 10.34 -24.60 6.86
N THR A 349 10.38 -25.76 6.21
CA THR A 349 10.37 -25.87 4.75
C THR A 349 9.07 -25.33 4.15
N SER A 350 7.92 -25.63 4.76
CA SER A 350 6.62 -25.10 4.31
C SER A 350 6.56 -23.58 4.40
N ASN A 351 7.04 -23.01 5.51
CA ASN A 351 7.06 -21.56 5.72
C ASN A 351 8.00 -20.84 4.73
N ALA A 352 9.18 -21.41 4.46
CA ALA A 352 10.09 -20.89 3.43
C ALA A 352 9.45 -20.93 2.03
N THR A 353 8.70 -21.99 1.72
CA THR A 353 7.98 -22.11 0.44
C THR A 353 6.86 -21.08 0.30
N LEU A 354 6.11 -20.81 1.37
CA LEU A 354 5.08 -19.78 1.40
C LEU A 354 5.68 -18.38 1.15
N TYR A 355 6.78 -18.05 1.84
CA TYR A 355 7.47 -16.78 1.65
C TYR A 355 7.98 -16.61 0.21
N ALA A 356 8.54 -17.67 -0.39
CA ALA A 356 8.98 -17.64 -1.78
C ALA A 356 7.82 -17.40 -2.76
N ARG A 357 6.64 -17.99 -2.53
CA ARG A 357 5.45 -17.73 -3.36
C ARG A 357 4.97 -16.29 -3.22
N GLU A 358 4.87 -15.78 -2.00
CA GLU A 358 4.42 -14.40 -1.76
C GLU A 358 5.35 -13.37 -2.43
N LEU A 359 6.66 -13.63 -2.40
CA LEU A 359 7.65 -12.80 -3.11
C LEU A 359 7.50 -12.89 -4.64
N ALA A 360 7.23 -14.08 -5.19
CA ALA A 360 7.00 -14.28 -6.61
C ALA A 360 5.71 -13.60 -7.09
N ASP A 361 4.64 -13.69 -6.31
CA ASP A 361 3.36 -13.05 -6.59
C ASP A 361 3.50 -11.52 -6.57
N ASN A 362 4.17 -10.96 -5.56
CA ASN A 362 4.46 -9.52 -5.49
C ASN A 362 5.30 -9.05 -6.70
N THR A 363 6.31 -9.83 -7.09
CA THR A 363 7.14 -9.53 -8.26
C THR A 363 6.31 -9.53 -9.55
N THR A 364 5.40 -10.50 -9.70
CA THR A 364 4.49 -10.61 -10.84
C THR A 364 3.51 -9.43 -10.90
N GLN A 365 2.90 -9.06 -9.77
CA GLN A 365 2.00 -7.91 -9.69
C GLN A 365 2.70 -6.59 -10.03
N ASN A 366 3.90 -6.36 -9.48
CA ASN A 366 4.70 -5.17 -9.80
C ASN A 366 5.09 -5.11 -11.28
N THR A 367 5.46 -6.24 -11.88
CA THR A 367 5.78 -6.33 -13.31
C THR A 367 4.55 -6.02 -14.18
N ALA A 368 3.38 -6.55 -13.81
CA ALA A 368 2.12 -6.26 -14.50
C ALA A 368 1.72 -4.77 -14.38
N LEU A 369 1.90 -4.18 -13.20
CA LEU A 369 1.62 -2.76 -12.97
C LEU A 369 2.55 -1.86 -13.80
N ASN A 370 3.86 -2.15 -13.80
CA ASN A 370 4.83 -1.42 -14.61
C ASN A 370 4.55 -1.55 -16.12
N THR A 371 4.15 -2.75 -16.57
CA THR A 371 3.74 -2.97 -17.96
C THR A 371 2.52 -2.11 -18.33
N LYS A 372 1.49 -2.07 -17.46
CA LYS A 372 0.29 -1.23 -17.66
C LYS A 372 0.61 0.27 -17.63
N LEU A 373 1.53 0.69 -16.76
CA LEU A 373 1.95 2.08 -16.67
C LEU A 373 2.69 2.49 -17.94
N ASN A 374 3.64 1.67 -18.39
CA ASN A 374 4.41 1.93 -19.61
C ASN A 374 3.55 1.89 -20.88
N SER A 375 2.58 0.97 -20.96
CA SER A 375 1.65 0.95 -22.10
C SER A 375 0.76 2.19 -22.12
N SER A 376 0.28 2.64 -20.96
CA SER A 376 -0.53 3.85 -20.83
C SER A 376 0.25 5.11 -21.23
N VAL A 377 1.52 5.22 -20.83
CA VAL A 377 2.41 6.33 -21.20
C VAL A 377 2.69 6.34 -22.71
N ASN A 378 2.88 5.17 -23.33
CA ASN A 378 3.15 5.07 -24.77
C ASN A 378 1.90 5.31 -25.64
N THR A 379 0.70 4.94 -25.16
CA THR A 379 -0.56 5.30 -25.84
C THR A 379 -0.98 6.75 -25.60
N ALA A 380 -0.50 7.37 -24.52
CA ALA A 380 -0.69 8.77 -24.21
C ALA A 380 0.47 9.65 -24.72
N ASN A 381 1.05 9.31 -25.87
CA ASN A 381 1.78 10.25 -26.70
C ASN A 381 0.84 10.83 -27.78
N PRO A 382 -0.14 11.69 -27.45
CA PRO A 382 -0.53 12.66 -28.45
C PRO A 382 0.71 13.51 -28.65
N ILE A 383 1.31 13.40 -29.84
CA ILE A 383 2.10 14.48 -30.40
C ILE A 383 1.15 15.68 -30.47
N ILE A 384 1.03 16.40 -29.35
CA ILE A 384 0.42 17.72 -29.32
C ILE A 384 1.48 18.64 -29.91
N LYS A 385 1.61 18.59 -31.24
CA LYS A 385 2.05 19.74 -32.03
C LYS A 385 0.89 20.72 -32.06
N GLY A 386 0.58 21.28 -30.90
CA GLY A 386 -0.36 22.37 -30.74
C GLY A 386 0.45 23.61 -30.37
N ASN A 387 0.42 24.63 -31.22
CA ASN A 387 0.88 25.97 -30.84
C ASN A 387 -0.03 26.44 -29.70
N LEU A 388 0.47 26.32 -28.47
CA LEU A 388 -0.19 26.77 -27.27
C LEU A 388 -0.03 28.30 -27.21
N ASN A 389 -1.01 29.02 -27.75
CA ASN A 389 -1.04 30.48 -27.68
C ASN A 389 -1.54 30.88 -26.27
N LEU A 390 -0.62 30.93 -25.32
CA LEU A 390 -0.88 31.26 -23.92
C LEU A 390 -1.18 32.76 -23.77
N THR A 391 -2.46 33.11 -23.77
CA THR A 391 -2.96 34.45 -23.42
C THR A 391 -3.38 34.51 -21.95
N LYS A 392 -2.43 34.27 -21.03
CA LYS A 392 -2.39 34.84 -19.66
C LYS A 392 -1.29 34.20 -18.82
N ASN A 393 -0.65 35.04 -18.01
CA ASN A 393 0.44 34.73 -17.09
C ASN A 393 0.19 33.45 -16.26
N VAL A 394 0.88 32.37 -16.65
CA VAL A 394 1.13 31.21 -15.79
C VAL A 394 2.62 31.20 -15.50
N THR A 395 2.99 31.49 -14.25
CA THR A 395 4.36 31.36 -13.77
C THR A 395 4.64 29.87 -13.54
N LEU A 396 5.27 29.21 -14.52
CA LEU A 396 5.75 27.83 -14.40
C LEU A 396 7.18 27.87 -13.85
N ASP A 397 7.32 27.72 -12.53
CA ASP A 397 8.61 27.97 -11.87
C ASP A 397 9.64 26.85 -12.06
N THR A 398 9.29 25.63 -12.50
CA THR A 398 10.29 24.62 -12.90
C THR A 398 9.65 23.45 -13.65
N ILE A 399 10.16 23.10 -14.83
CA ILE A 399 9.85 21.82 -15.49
C ILE A 399 11.09 20.92 -15.35
N ASN A 400 11.05 19.97 -14.42
CA ASN A 400 12.11 18.96 -14.29
C ASN A 400 11.91 17.89 -15.37
N VAL A 401 12.70 17.98 -16.44
CA VAL A 401 12.76 16.93 -17.47
C VAL A 401 13.82 15.92 -17.07
N MET A 402 13.41 14.71 -16.67
CA MET A 402 14.33 13.61 -16.35
C MET A 402 14.48 12.66 -17.55
N ASN A 403 15.72 12.44 -18.00
CA ASN A 403 16.10 11.32 -18.85
C ASN A 403 16.65 10.18 -17.95
N ARG A 404 16.54 8.93 -18.41
CA ARG A 404 16.98 7.67 -17.76
C ARG A 404 18.44 7.63 -17.27
N THR A 405 19.28 8.64 -17.55
CA THR A 405 20.70 8.66 -17.18
C THR A 405 21.14 9.80 -16.25
N GLY A 406 20.25 10.72 -15.83
CA GLY A 406 20.59 11.79 -14.89
C GLY A 406 19.91 13.13 -15.18
N GLN A 407 19.88 14.03 -14.19
CA GLN A 407 19.22 15.34 -14.26
C GLN A 407 19.84 16.22 -15.35
N ILE A 408 19.06 16.56 -16.38
CA ILE A 408 19.46 17.55 -17.37
C ILE A 408 18.97 18.92 -16.90
N LYS A 409 19.88 19.91 -16.81
CA LYS A 409 19.50 21.29 -16.53
C LYS A 409 19.03 21.92 -17.84
N SER A 410 17.72 22.12 -17.95
CA SER A 410 17.15 22.96 -19.02
C SER A 410 16.90 24.37 -18.51
N LYS A 411 17.13 25.35 -19.38
CA LYS A 411 16.63 26.71 -19.19
C LYS A 411 15.58 26.97 -20.27
N ILE A 412 14.46 27.53 -19.84
CA ILE A 412 13.35 27.91 -20.72
C ILE A 412 13.37 29.42 -20.82
N TYR A 413 13.41 29.94 -22.05
CA TYR A 413 13.26 31.36 -22.31
C TYR A 413 12.21 31.56 -23.40
N TYR A 414 11.49 32.66 -23.32
CA TYR A 414 10.57 33.07 -24.37
C TYR A 414 11.27 34.08 -25.27
N ASP A 415 11.35 33.77 -26.56
CA ASP A 415 11.90 34.68 -27.56
C ASP A 415 10.75 35.55 -28.08
N GLU A 416 10.74 36.81 -27.65
CA GLU A 416 9.72 37.79 -28.01
C GLU A 416 9.83 38.26 -29.47
N VAL A 417 10.99 38.10 -30.13
CA VAL A 417 11.18 38.52 -31.53
C VAL A 417 10.46 37.55 -32.46
N ASP A 418 10.61 36.25 -32.20
CA ASP A 418 10.02 35.18 -33.01
C ASP A 418 8.72 34.60 -32.41
N ASN A 419 8.25 35.17 -31.30
CA ASN A 419 7.05 34.76 -30.56
C ASN A 419 6.99 33.26 -30.25
N ARG A 420 8.14 32.68 -29.86
CA ARG A 420 8.30 31.23 -29.62
C ARG A 420 8.98 30.93 -28.30
N LEU A 421 8.62 29.79 -27.71
CA LEU A 421 9.25 29.28 -26.51
C LEU A 421 10.49 28.47 -26.89
N ILE A 422 11.66 28.84 -26.38
CA ILE A 422 12.93 28.15 -26.60
C ILE A 422 13.31 27.39 -25.33
N ILE A 423 13.51 26.08 -25.46
CA ILE A 423 14.01 25.23 -24.38
C ILE A 423 15.44 24.86 -24.72
N GLN A 424 16.39 25.49 -24.03
CA GLN A 424 17.81 25.16 -24.19
C GLN A 424 18.18 24.08 -23.18
N VAL A 425 18.51 22.91 -23.71
CA VAL A 425 18.91 21.73 -22.95
C VAL A 425 20.43 21.69 -22.96
N THR A 426 21.07 21.80 -21.80
CA THR A 426 22.54 21.67 -21.68
C THR A 426 22.83 20.32 -21.05
N GLY A 427 23.41 19.41 -21.85
CA GLY A 427 23.84 18.08 -21.42
C GLY A 427 25.16 18.12 -20.69
#